data_AF-O46209-F1
#
_entry.id   AF-O46209-F1
#
_cell.length_a   1.000
_cell.length_b   1.000
_cell.length_c   1.000
_cell.angle_alpha   90.00
_cell.angle_beta   90.00
_cell.angle_gamma   90.00
#
_symmetry.space_group_name_H-M   'P 1'
#
loop_
_entity.id
_entity.type
_entity.pdbx_description
1 polymer ?
#
loop_
_entity_poly.entity_id
_entity_poly.type
_entity_poly.pdbx_seq_one_letter_code
_entity_poly.pdbx_strand_id
1 'polypeptide(L)'
;HHFTLESSLDTHLKWLSQEQKDELLKMKKDGKTKKELEAKILHYYDELEGDAKKEATEHLKGGCREILKHVVGEEKAAELKNLKDSGASKEELKAKVEEALHAVTDEEKKQYIADFGPACKKIYGVHTSRRRR
;
A
#
# COMPACT_ATOMS: atom_id res chain seq x y z
N HIS A 1 17.04 1.89 -2.38
CA HIS A 1 16.04 2.21 -3.44
C HIS A 1 15.11 1.02 -3.73
N HIS A 2 14.58 0.34 -2.72
CA HIS A 2 13.93 -0.97 -2.90
C HIS A 2 12.49 -0.89 -3.46
N PHE A 3 11.84 0.28 -3.40
CA PHE A 3 10.48 0.50 -3.89
C PHE A 3 10.44 1.69 -4.86
N THR A 4 10.79 1.46 -6.12
CA THR A 4 10.69 2.48 -7.17
C THR A 4 9.33 2.44 -7.86
N LEU A 5 8.96 3.56 -8.49
CA LEU A 5 7.76 3.64 -9.32
C LEU A 5 7.81 2.58 -10.42
N GLU A 6 8.91 2.48 -11.20
CA GLU A 6 8.99 1.52 -12.31
C GLU A 6 8.76 0.08 -11.86
N SER A 7 9.41 -0.34 -10.78
CA SER A 7 9.22 -1.69 -10.23
C SER A 7 7.77 -1.93 -9.80
N SER A 8 7.09 -0.89 -9.33
CA SER A 8 5.69 -0.96 -8.94
C SER A 8 4.74 -1.01 -10.14
N LEU A 9 5.06 -0.35 -11.27
CA LEU A 9 4.22 -0.32 -12.48
C LEU A 9 4.00 -1.70 -13.13
N ASP A 10 4.97 -2.60 -13.00
CA ASP A 10 4.89 -3.97 -13.53
C ASP A 10 4.35 -4.99 -12.52
N THR A 11 4.30 -4.63 -11.24
CA THR A 11 3.90 -5.54 -10.15
C THR A 11 2.60 -5.08 -9.49
N HIS A 12 2.70 -4.15 -8.53
CA HIS A 12 1.60 -3.71 -7.66
C HIS A 12 0.66 -2.68 -8.30
N LEU A 13 1.08 -2.05 -9.39
CA LEU A 13 0.34 -1.04 -10.15
C LEU A 13 0.05 -1.52 -11.58
N LYS A 14 0.14 -2.83 -11.84
CA LYS A 14 -0.13 -3.39 -13.17
C LYS A 14 -1.59 -3.22 -13.63
N TRP A 15 -2.49 -2.94 -12.68
CA TRP A 15 -3.91 -2.64 -12.91
C TRP A 15 -4.14 -1.27 -13.56
N LEU A 16 -3.12 -0.40 -13.55
CA LEU A 16 -3.17 0.86 -14.30
C LEU A 16 -3.12 0.58 -15.80
N SER A 17 -3.89 1.38 -16.55
CA SER A 17 -3.77 1.43 -18.01
C SER A 17 -2.41 1.97 -18.44
N GLN A 18 -1.99 1.67 -19.67
CA GLN A 18 -0.72 2.15 -20.21
C GLN A 18 -0.61 3.69 -20.15
N GLU A 19 -1.70 4.39 -20.47
CA GLU A 19 -1.76 5.86 -20.41
C GLU A 19 -1.53 6.39 -18.99
N GLN A 20 -2.13 5.76 -17.98
CA GLN A 20 -1.91 6.13 -16.58
C GLN A 20 -0.48 5.84 -16.11
N LYS A 21 0.12 4.74 -16.58
CA LYS A 21 1.53 4.41 -16.29
C LYS A 21 2.46 5.46 -16.89
N ASP A 22 2.23 5.84 -18.15
CA ASP A 22 3.01 6.86 -18.86
C ASP A 22 2.87 8.25 -18.21
N GLU A 23 1.67 8.60 -17.72
CA GLU A 23 1.46 9.84 -16.96
C GLU A 23 2.30 9.85 -15.67
N LEU A 24 2.31 8.75 -14.90
CA LEU A 24 3.12 8.64 -13.68
C LEU A 24 4.63 8.71 -13.98
N LEU A 25 5.09 8.05 -15.05
CA LEU A 25 6.49 8.11 -15.48
C LEU A 25 6.88 9.55 -15.89
N LYS A 26 6.00 10.24 -16.61
CA LYS A 26 6.19 11.64 -16.98
C LYS A 26 6.26 12.53 -15.75
N MET A 27 5.32 12.39 -14.81
CA MET A 27 5.36 13.12 -13.54
C MET A 27 6.68 12.91 -12.81
N LYS A 28 7.15 11.66 -12.71
CA LYS A 28 8.46 11.35 -12.11
C LYS A 28 9.61 12.07 -12.85
N LYS A 29 9.59 12.06 -14.18
CA LYS A 29 10.60 12.73 -15.02
C LYS A 29 10.57 14.25 -14.87
N ASP A 30 9.39 14.83 -14.68
CA ASP A 30 9.17 16.25 -14.43
C ASP A 30 9.56 16.67 -13.00
N GLY A 31 10.13 15.76 -12.20
CA GLY A 31 10.62 16.04 -10.84
C GLY A 31 9.52 16.02 -9.78
N LYS A 32 8.35 15.46 -10.08
CA LYS A 32 7.27 15.33 -9.10
C LYS A 32 7.68 14.45 -7.94
N THR A 33 7.22 14.84 -6.75
CA THR A 33 7.52 14.12 -5.51
C THR A 33 6.82 12.76 -5.46
N LYS A 34 7.36 11.84 -4.66
CA LYS A 34 6.70 10.54 -4.42
C LYS A 34 5.27 10.70 -3.90
N LYS A 35 5.01 11.72 -3.08
CA LYS A 35 3.67 12.03 -2.56
C LYS A 35 2.70 12.45 -3.65
N GLU A 36 3.13 13.25 -4.62
CA GLU A 36 2.29 13.62 -5.77
C GLU A 36 1.97 12.42 -6.65
N LEU A 37 2.94 11.53 -6.86
CA LEU A 37 2.74 10.27 -7.59
C LEU A 37 1.77 9.34 -6.84
N GLU A 38 1.96 9.17 -5.54
CA GLU A 38 1.07 8.37 -4.69
C GLU A 38 -0.36 8.93 -4.70
N ALA A 39 -0.52 10.24 -4.57
CA ALA A 39 -1.83 10.90 -4.63
C ALA A 39 -2.53 10.62 -5.97
N LYS A 40 -1.79 10.63 -7.08
CA LYS A 40 -2.32 10.32 -8.41
C LYS A 40 -2.72 8.84 -8.54
N ILE A 41 -1.91 7.92 -8.04
CA ILE A 41 -2.24 6.48 -8.00
C ILE A 41 -3.52 6.25 -7.17
N LEU A 42 -3.62 6.89 -6.01
CA LEU A 42 -4.79 6.78 -5.14
C LEU A 42 -6.04 7.40 -5.79
N HIS A 43 -5.89 8.45 -6.59
CA HIS A 43 -6.97 9.03 -7.38
C HIS A 43 -7.52 8.03 -8.40
N TYR A 44 -6.67 7.45 -9.25
CA TYR A 44 -7.11 6.41 -10.19
C TYR A 44 -7.75 5.22 -9.50
N TYR A 45 -7.22 4.82 -8.34
CA TYR A 45 -7.79 3.73 -7.55
C TYR A 45 -9.19 4.08 -7.00
N ASP A 46 -9.43 5.35 -6.64
CA ASP A 46 -10.72 5.79 -6.13
C ASP A 46 -11.79 5.76 -7.23
N GLU A 47 -11.41 6.08 -8.47
CA GLU A 47 -12.26 6.03 -9.67
C GLU A 47 -12.63 4.60 -10.09
N LEU A 48 -11.86 3.58 -9.68
CA LEU A 48 -12.20 2.20 -9.98
C LEU A 48 -13.44 1.75 -9.20
N GLU A 49 -14.24 0.89 -9.85
CA GLU A 49 -15.40 0.23 -9.25
C GLU A 49 -15.42 -1.27 -9.54
N GLY A 50 -16.37 -1.98 -8.91
CA GLY A 50 -16.64 -3.38 -9.23
C GLY A 50 -15.43 -4.30 -9.07
N ASP A 51 -15.16 -5.08 -10.10
CA ASP A 51 -14.09 -6.09 -10.12
C ASP A 51 -12.70 -5.45 -10.28
N ALA A 52 -12.58 -4.42 -11.11
CA ALA A 52 -11.33 -3.69 -11.30
C ALA A 52 -10.82 -3.10 -9.98
N LYS A 53 -11.71 -2.52 -9.14
CA LYS A 53 -11.31 -2.02 -7.81
C LYS A 53 -10.84 -3.15 -6.90
N LYS A 54 -11.47 -4.34 -6.95
CA LYS A 54 -11.05 -5.49 -6.15
C LYS A 54 -9.65 -5.96 -6.57
N GLU A 55 -9.42 -6.13 -7.87
CA GLU A 55 -8.12 -6.54 -8.40
C GLU A 55 -7.02 -5.54 -8.03
N ALA A 56 -7.26 -4.24 -8.25
CA ALA A 56 -6.34 -3.18 -7.86
C ALA A 56 -6.06 -3.19 -6.34
N THR A 57 -7.10 -3.43 -5.52
CA THR A 57 -6.95 -3.54 -4.06
C THR A 57 -5.99 -4.67 -3.68
N GLU A 58 -6.13 -5.85 -4.30
CA GLU A 58 -5.26 -6.98 -4.00
C GLU A 58 -3.81 -6.73 -4.44
N HIS A 59 -3.60 -6.09 -5.60
CA HIS A 59 -2.26 -5.69 -6.03
C HIS A 59 -1.60 -4.66 -5.12
N LEU A 60 -2.35 -3.63 -4.70
CA LEU A 60 -1.88 -2.61 -3.77
C LEU A 60 -1.61 -3.17 -2.37
N LYS A 61 -2.45 -4.10 -1.87
CA LYS A 61 -2.18 -4.84 -0.62
C LYS A 61 -0.86 -5.61 -0.71
N GLY A 62 -0.58 -6.21 -1.86
CA GLY A 62 0.71 -6.85 -2.14
C GLY A 62 1.88 -5.89 -1.91
N GLY A 63 1.82 -4.69 -2.48
CA GLY A 63 2.88 -3.68 -2.32
C GLY A 63 3.04 -3.21 -0.88
N CYS A 64 1.92 -2.94 -0.21
CA CYS A 64 1.92 -2.59 1.21
C CYS A 64 2.51 -3.69 2.09
N ARG A 65 2.33 -4.97 1.73
CA ARG A 65 2.91 -6.09 2.47
C ARG A 65 4.42 -6.17 2.30
N GLU A 66 4.94 -5.92 1.10
CA GLU A 66 6.39 -5.88 0.87
C GLU A 66 7.05 -4.71 1.62
N ILE A 67 6.41 -3.53 1.63
CA ILE A 67 6.87 -2.37 2.41
C ILE A 67 6.84 -2.69 3.90
N LEU A 68 5.74 -3.26 4.39
CA LEU A 68 5.62 -3.67 5.79
C LEU A 68 6.73 -4.66 6.16
N LYS A 69 6.98 -5.68 5.33
CA LYS A 69 8.06 -6.65 5.50
C LYS A 69 9.44 -6.00 5.56
N HIS A 70 9.69 -5.00 4.71
CA HIS A 70 10.95 -4.25 4.74
C HIS A 70 11.11 -3.42 6.02
N VAL A 71 10.04 -2.76 6.44
CA VAL A 71 10.01 -1.87 7.62
C VAL A 71 10.11 -2.68 8.92
N VAL A 72 9.15 -3.55 9.21
CA VAL A 72 9.08 -4.30 10.47
C VAL A 72 9.94 -5.57 10.47
N GLY A 73 10.47 -5.97 9.32
CA GLY A 73 11.24 -7.22 9.15
C GLY A 73 10.36 -8.43 8.80
N GLU A 74 11.00 -9.50 8.34
CA GLU A 74 10.30 -10.73 7.92
C GLU A 74 9.55 -11.39 9.08
N GLU A 75 10.14 -11.41 10.27
CA GLU A 75 9.57 -12.04 11.46
C GLU A 75 8.22 -11.40 11.83
N LYS A 76 8.21 -10.07 12.03
CA LYS A 76 6.98 -9.35 12.39
C LYS A 76 5.95 -9.37 11.26
N ALA A 77 6.38 -9.31 9.99
CA ALA A 77 5.45 -9.44 8.88
C ALA A 77 4.83 -10.83 8.77
N ALA A 78 5.57 -11.89 9.11
CA ALA A 78 5.06 -13.25 9.19
C ALA A 78 4.08 -13.42 10.35
N GLU A 79 4.37 -12.87 11.53
CA GLU A 79 3.45 -12.82 12.66
C GLU A 79 2.13 -12.16 12.29
N LEU A 80 2.17 -10.96 11.68
CA LEU A 80 0.98 -10.22 11.26
C LEU A 80 0.17 -10.99 10.21
N LYS A 81 0.83 -11.68 9.28
CA LYS A 81 0.18 -12.53 8.30
C LYS A 81 -0.53 -13.72 8.98
N ASN A 82 0.16 -14.39 9.90
CA ASN A 82 -0.39 -15.52 10.64
C ASN A 82 -1.59 -15.08 11.50
N LEU A 83 -1.50 -13.91 12.15
CA LEU A 83 -2.62 -13.35 12.91
C LEU A 83 -3.87 -13.16 12.03
N LYS A 84 -3.68 -12.66 10.80
CA LYS A 84 -4.75 -12.51 9.82
C LYS A 84 -5.31 -13.86 9.37
N ASP A 85 -4.43 -14.82 9.05
CA ASP A 85 -4.83 -16.16 8.61
C ASP A 85 -5.54 -16.94 9.74
N SER A 86 -5.21 -16.66 11.00
CA SER A 86 -5.87 -17.19 12.19
C SER A 86 -7.25 -16.58 12.48
N GLY A 87 -7.70 -15.63 11.64
CA GLY A 87 -9.02 -15.01 11.76
C GLY A 87 -9.09 -13.84 12.73
N ALA A 88 -7.95 -13.22 13.08
CA ALA A 88 -7.93 -12.03 13.93
C ALA A 88 -8.76 -10.89 13.33
N SER A 89 -9.39 -10.13 14.20
CA SER A 89 -10.22 -8.98 13.83
C SER A 89 -9.37 -7.91 13.17
N LYS A 90 -9.99 -7.10 12.31
CA LYS A 90 -9.30 -5.96 11.67
C LYS A 90 -8.68 -5.00 12.69
N GLU A 91 -9.34 -4.83 13.83
CA GLU A 91 -8.88 -3.98 14.93
C GLU A 91 -7.65 -4.55 15.61
N GLU A 92 -7.64 -5.86 15.89
CA GLU A 92 -6.48 -6.57 16.45
C GLU A 92 -5.28 -6.52 15.50
N LEU A 93 -5.52 -6.77 14.20
CA LEU A 93 -4.49 -6.64 13.17
C LEU A 93 -3.96 -5.22 13.09
N LYS A 94 -4.83 -4.22 13.10
CA LYS A 94 -4.45 -2.81 13.05
C LYS A 94 -3.59 -2.46 14.26
N ALA A 95 -4.02 -2.82 15.47
CA ALA A 95 -3.26 -2.57 16.69
C ALA A 95 -1.88 -3.22 16.64
N LYS A 96 -1.79 -4.48 16.19
CA LYS A 96 -0.53 -5.20 16.07
C LYS A 96 0.40 -4.61 15.01
N VAL A 97 -0.16 -4.17 13.88
CA VAL A 97 0.60 -3.42 12.86
C VAL A 97 1.13 -2.12 13.47
N GLU A 98 0.29 -1.33 14.15
CA GLU A 98 0.71 -0.06 14.74
C GLU A 98 1.80 -0.24 15.81
N GLU A 99 1.68 -1.26 16.67
CA GLU A 99 2.72 -1.65 17.62
C GLU A 99 4.04 -1.99 16.92
N ALA A 100 3.99 -2.81 15.87
CA ALA A 100 5.18 -3.20 15.12
C ALA A 100 5.84 -1.99 14.42
N LEU A 101 5.04 -1.07 13.88
CA LEU A 101 5.54 0.16 13.26
C LEU A 101 6.13 1.13 14.31
N HIS A 102 5.54 1.22 15.51
CA HIS A 102 6.07 2.04 16.60
C HIS A 102 7.40 1.51 17.15
N ALA A 103 7.61 0.19 17.12
CA ALA A 103 8.87 -0.42 17.53
C ALA A 103 10.03 -0.14 16.55
N VAL A 104 9.75 0.37 15.35
CA VAL A 104 10.77 0.72 14.37
C VAL A 104 11.49 2.00 14.78
N THR A 105 12.76 1.87 15.11
CA THR A 105 13.62 3.00 15.51
C THR A 105 14.41 3.62 14.36
N ASP A 106 14.55 2.89 13.25
CA ASP A 106 15.31 3.31 12.07
C ASP A 106 14.62 4.44 11.31
N GLU A 107 15.34 5.54 11.07
CA GLU A 107 14.80 6.75 10.45
C GLU A 107 14.39 6.54 8.99
N GLU A 108 15.12 5.73 8.21
CA GLU A 108 14.75 5.42 6.83
C GLU A 108 13.43 4.65 6.80
N LYS A 109 13.31 3.64 7.67
CA LYS A 109 12.09 2.85 7.81
C LYS A 109 10.91 3.68 8.32
N LYS A 110 11.13 4.60 9.28
CA LYS A 110 10.10 5.56 9.72
C LYS A 110 9.62 6.44 8.58
N GLN A 111 10.50 6.84 7.67
CA GLN A 111 10.10 7.58 6.48
C GLN A 111 9.17 6.75 5.59
N TYR A 112 9.46 5.46 5.37
CA TYR A 112 8.53 4.57 4.66
C TYR A 112 7.18 4.43 5.38
N ILE A 113 7.16 4.39 6.71
CA ILE A 113 5.91 4.37 7.49
C ILE A 113 5.12 5.66 7.26
N ALA A 114 5.79 6.81 7.28
CA ALA A 114 5.15 8.11 7.10
C ALA A 114 4.64 8.32 5.66
N ASP A 115 5.41 7.87 4.66
CA ASP A 115 5.04 8.02 3.26
C ASP A 115 3.90 7.05 2.89
N PHE A 116 4.03 5.75 3.18
CA PHE A 116 3.09 4.73 2.68
C PHE A 116 2.03 4.30 3.69
N GLY A 117 2.23 4.55 4.98
CA GLY A 117 1.33 4.10 6.05
C GLY A 117 -0.13 4.54 5.87
N PRO A 118 -0.41 5.84 5.59
CA PRO A 118 -1.77 6.31 5.34
C PRO A 118 -2.43 5.64 4.13
N ALA A 119 -1.70 5.50 3.01
CA ALA A 119 -2.18 4.83 1.81
C ALA A 119 -2.50 3.36 2.10
N CYS A 120 -1.59 2.63 2.74
CA CYS A 120 -1.80 1.24 3.10
C CYS A 120 -2.98 1.04 4.06
N LYS A 121 -3.14 1.90 5.07
CA LYS A 121 -4.31 1.89 5.95
C LYS A 121 -5.62 2.08 5.16
N LYS A 122 -5.65 2.99 4.17
CA LYS A 122 -6.80 3.15 3.27
C LYS A 122 -7.07 1.85 2.51
N ILE A 123 -6.08 1.28 1.83
CA ILE A 123 -6.22 0.06 1.02
C ILE A 123 -6.72 -1.15 1.84
N TYR A 124 -6.19 -1.37 3.05
CA TYR A 124 -6.67 -2.45 3.93
C TYR A 124 -8.06 -2.16 4.54
N GLY A 125 -8.43 -0.88 4.67
CA GLY A 125 -9.73 -0.43 5.18
C GLY A 125 -10.88 -0.41 4.16
N VAL A 126 -10.58 -0.36 2.85
CA VAL A 126 -11.58 -0.22 1.77
C VAL A 126 -12.59 -1.38 1.72
N HIS A 127 -12.26 -2.55 2.27
CA HIS A 127 -13.13 -3.74 2.25
C HIS A 127 -14.39 -3.66 3.16
N THR A 128 -14.75 -2.48 3.69
CA THR A 128 -15.89 -2.36 4.63
C THR A 128 -16.86 -1.19 4.39
N SER A 129 -16.68 -0.34 3.36
CA SER A 129 -17.69 0.70 3.08
C SER A 129 -18.90 0.21 2.25
N ARG A 130 -19.02 -1.08 1.95
CA ARG A 130 -20.27 -1.67 1.44
C ARG A 130 -21.12 -2.22 2.58
N ARG A 131 -21.61 -1.33 3.44
CA ARG A 131 -22.88 -1.55 4.15
C ARG A 131 -23.53 -0.20 4.44
N ARG A 132 -24.27 0.31 3.45
CA ARG A 132 -25.46 1.17 3.57
C ARG A 132 -25.92 1.60 2.18
N ARG A 133 -26.74 0.77 1.56
CA ARG A 133 -28.06 1.16 1.03
C ARG A 133 -28.89 -0.10 0.92
#